data_AF-A0A1F4Y0Q9-F1
#
_entry.id   AF-A0A1F4Y0Q9-F1
#
_cell.length_a   1.000
_cell.length_b   1.000
_cell.length_c   1.000
_cell.angle_alpha   90.00
_cell.angle_beta   90.00
_cell.angle_gamma   90.00
#
_symmetry.space_group_name_H-M   'P 1'
#
loop_
_entity.id
_entity.type
_entity.pdbx_description
1 polymer ?
#
loop_
_entity_poly.entity_id
_entity_poly.type
_entity_poly.pdbx_seq_one_letter_code
_entity_poly.pdbx_strand_id
1 'polypeptide(L)'
;MSFTQKLALLFSDAGLRNRLLFVIGALAIFRVFAVIPIPGVNAAQLQLFLQGNQFFGLLNLFSGGGLSSLSIMMLGVGPYITASIVMQLLTMMIPRFKQLYQEEGEIGRKKFSQYSRLLTLPIAIIQGFSLLILLERQGIMPDLSPLSFAINLIVVTAGSVLLMWIGELISEYGLGNGVSIVIFAGIVARLPQDIAQALFTFDAAQIPVYLGFIAAALLVTAAVVAITEAERPVPVTYAKRVRGMKFFGGSSTYLPLRLNQAGVIPIIFALSFLLLPQMFATFFASSTIGALSAVSGFILGVLNNLPVYGMLYFLLVFLFTYFYTAVTFDPHQIAENLQKNGAFIPGVRPGGSTTEYLGRVITRITFVGALFLGVIAVLPIIMQSVTGIQTLALGGTALLIVVSVILDLARRIDAQLSIREY
;
A
#
# COMPACT_ATOMS: atom_id res chain seq x y z
N MET A 1 9.48 -7.05 26.16
CA MET A 1 8.74 -5.91 26.74
C MET A 1 7.25 -6.08 26.53
N SER A 2 6.44 -5.81 27.54
CA SER A 2 4.98 -5.74 27.37
C SER A 2 4.59 -4.56 26.47
N PHE A 3 3.48 -4.68 25.72
CA PHE A 3 2.97 -3.63 24.83
C PHE A 3 2.75 -2.29 25.57
N THR A 4 2.34 -2.36 26.83
CA THR A 4 2.12 -1.20 27.71
C THR A 4 3.43 -0.51 28.10
N GLN A 5 4.51 -1.26 28.35
CA GLN A 5 5.85 -0.68 28.58
C GLN A 5 6.41 -0.02 27.33
N LYS A 6 6.17 -0.60 26.14
CA LYS A 6 6.58 -0.01 24.86
C LYS A 6 5.86 1.33 24.59
N LEU A 7 4.56 1.40 24.88
CA LEU A 7 3.78 2.63 24.81
C LEU A 7 4.32 3.70 25.78
N ALA A 8 4.65 3.33 27.02
CA ALA A 8 5.22 4.27 27.98
C ALA A 8 6.60 4.81 27.55
N LEU A 9 7.45 3.96 26.96
CA LEU A 9 8.76 4.34 26.41
C LEU A 9 8.64 5.26 25.19
N LEU A 10 7.66 5.01 24.31
CA LEU A 10 7.34 5.88 23.17
C LEU A 10 7.05 7.34 23.58
N PHE A 11 6.36 7.53 24.71
CA PHE A 11 6.03 8.87 25.21
C PHE A 11 7.13 9.50 26.07
N SER A 12 7.97 8.67 26.70
CA SER A 12 9.07 9.13 27.56
C SER A 12 10.30 9.56 26.75
N ASP A 13 10.52 8.96 25.58
CA ASP A 13 11.64 9.28 24.72
C ASP A 13 11.39 10.55 23.87
N ALA A 14 12.16 11.61 24.12
CA ALA A 14 12.04 12.87 23.40
C ALA A 14 12.24 12.73 21.88
N GLY A 15 13.10 11.81 21.43
CA GLY A 15 13.37 11.60 20.00
C GLY A 15 12.17 10.98 19.28
N LEU A 16 11.68 9.85 19.79
CA LEU A 16 10.51 9.17 19.25
C LEU A 16 9.24 10.02 19.36
N ARG A 17 9.06 10.71 20.49
CA ARG A 17 7.95 11.63 20.71
C ARG A 17 7.92 12.75 19.67
N ASN A 18 9.05 13.38 19.37
CA ASN A 18 9.10 14.47 18.38
C ASN A 18 8.76 13.96 16.98
N ARG A 19 9.24 12.77 16.60
CA ARG A 19 8.87 12.13 15.33
C ARG A 19 7.39 11.80 15.27
N LEU A 20 6.83 11.24 16.35
CA LEU A 20 5.40 10.95 16.45
C LEU A 20 4.54 12.22 16.36
N LEU A 21 4.91 13.28 17.09
CA LEU A 21 4.25 14.58 17.02
C LEU A 21 4.32 15.19 15.62
N PHE A 22 5.44 15.02 14.92
CA PHE A 22 5.57 15.44 13.53
C PHE A 22 4.58 14.68 12.62
N VAL A 23 4.47 13.35 12.77
CA VAL A 23 3.49 12.56 12.02
C VAL A 23 2.06 13.01 12.32
N ILE A 24 1.70 13.20 13.59
CA ILE A 24 0.36 13.66 13.99
C ILE A 24 0.07 15.05 13.42
N GLY A 25 1.04 15.97 13.48
CA GLY A 25 0.92 17.32 12.91
C GLY A 25 0.73 17.28 11.39
N ALA A 26 1.53 16.48 10.69
CA ALA A 26 1.42 16.28 9.24
C ALA A 26 0.05 15.69 8.84
N LEU A 27 -0.46 14.71 9.61
CA LEU A 27 -1.78 14.13 9.40
C LEU A 27 -2.92 15.12 9.68
N ALA A 28 -2.77 15.98 10.70
CA ALA A 28 -3.74 17.04 10.97
C ALA A 28 -3.81 18.04 9.80
N ILE A 29 -2.66 18.46 9.27
CA ILE A 29 -2.56 19.32 8.09
C ILE A 29 -3.23 18.65 6.88
N PHE A 30 -2.91 17.38 6.60
CA PHE A 30 -3.57 16.60 5.56
C PHE A 30 -5.09 16.61 5.73
N ARG A 31 -5.59 16.44 6.96
CA ARG A 31 -7.03 16.39 7.21
C ARG A 31 -7.72 17.73 6.96
N VAL A 32 -7.09 18.84 7.31
CA VAL A 32 -7.60 20.19 7.00
C VAL A 32 -7.75 20.36 5.49
N PHE A 33 -6.71 20.01 4.72
CA PHE A 33 -6.78 20.10 3.25
C PHE A 33 -7.80 19.15 2.62
N ALA A 34 -8.02 17.97 3.20
CA ALA A 34 -8.99 16.99 2.71
C ALA A 34 -10.47 17.45 2.89
N VAL A 35 -10.72 18.49 3.68
CA VAL A 35 -12.07 19.05 3.89
C VAL A 35 -12.34 20.25 2.98
N ILE A 36 -11.31 20.92 2.45
CA ILE A 36 -11.47 22.10 1.59
C ILE A 36 -12.01 21.67 0.22
N PRO A 37 -13.28 21.96 -0.12
CA PRO A 37 -13.89 21.54 -1.37
C PRO A 37 -13.43 22.40 -2.54
N ILE A 38 -13.48 21.84 -3.74
CA ILE A 38 -13.28 22.60 -4.97
C ILE A 38 -14.57 23.39 -5.28
N PRO A 39 -14.47 24.62 -5.84
CA PRO A 39 -15.64 25.40 -6.18
C PRO A 39 -16.55 24.71 -7.20
N GLY A 40 -17.86 24.76 -6.99
CA GLY A 40 -18.87 24.30 -7.96
C GLY A 40 -19.39 22.86 -7.75
N VAL A 41 -19.16 22.22 -6.61
CA VAL A 41 -19.55 20.80 -6.42
C VAL A 41 -20.93 20.62 -5.82
N ASN A 42 -21.72 19.67 -6.36
CA ASN A 42 -22.90 19.13 -5.71
C ASN A 42 -22.57 17.87 -4.87
N ALA A 43 -22.41 18.04 -3.55
CA ALA A 43 -22.04 16.96 -2.65
C ALA A 43 -23.10 15.83 -2.53
N ALA A 44 -24.38 16.14 -2.76
CA ALA A 44 -25.47 15.16 -2.65
C ALA A 44 -25.44 14.15 -3.81
N GLN A 45 -25.27 14.64 -5.04
CA GLN A 45 -25.16 13.78 -6.22
C GLN A 45 -23.89 12.94 -6.21
N LEU A 46 -22.79 13.50 -5.70
CA LEU A 46 -21.54 12.78 -5.51
C LEU A 46 -21.70 11.58 -4.56
N GLN A 47 -22.39 11.74 -3.43
CA GLN A 47 -22.60 10.63 -2.49
C GLN A 47 -23.38 9.48 -3.14
N LEU A 48 -24.41 9.78 -3.94
CA LEU A 48 -25.16 8.78 -4.69
C LEU A 48 -24.29 8.08 -5.75
N PHE A 49 -23.45 8.83 -6.46
CA PHE A 49 -22.51 8.28 -7.44
C PHE A 49 -21.49 7.34 -6.80
N LEU A 50 -20.94 7.70 -5.64
CA LEU A 50 -19.96 6.89 -4.91
C LEU A 50 -20.57 5.62 -4.32
N GLN A 51 -21.84 5.64 -3.92
CA GLN A 51 -22.55 4.45 -3.42
C GLN A 51 -22.84 3.44 -4.54
N GLY A 52 -23.03 3.90 -5.78
CA GLY A 52 -23.32 3.03 -6.92
C GLY A 52 -22.08 2.40 -7.58
N ASN A 53 -20.86 2.80 -7.21
CA ASN A 53 -19.63 2.35 -7.87
C ASN A 53 -18.53 1.94 -6.88
N GLN A 54 -18.29 0.64 -6.78
CA GLN A 54 -17.21 0.07 -5.96
C GLN A 54 -15.81 0.62 -6.31
N PHE A 55 -15.58 0.87 -7.60
CA PHE A 55 -14.34 1.46 -8.10
C PHE A 55 -14.05 2.84 -7.50
N PHE A 56 -15.04 3.74 -7.54
CA PHE A 56 -14.88 5.07 -6.95
C PHE A 56 -14.83 4.99 -5.43
N GLY A 57 -15.51 4.01 -4.81
CA GLY A 57 -15.33 3.69 -3.39
C GLY A 57 -13.87 3.36 -3.02
N LEU A 58 -13.18 2.54 -3.82
CA LEU A 58 -11.77 2.19 -3.61
C LEU A 58 -10.82 3.39 -3.84
N LEU A 59 -11.02 4.16 -4.92
CA LEU A 59 -10.30 5.41 -5.13
C LEU A 59 -10.47 6.37 -3.95
N ASN A 60 -11.69 6.43 -3.43
CA ASN A 60 -12.05 7.28 -2.30
C ASN A 60 -11.34 6.85 -1.00
N LEU A 61 -11.15 5.55 -0.79
CA LEU A 61 -10.34 5.02 0.32
C LEU A 61 -8.86 5.42 0.18
N PHE A 62 -8.27 5.33 -1.01
CA PHE A 62 -6.89 5.78 -1.26
C PHE A 62 -6.70 7.30 -1.18
N SER A 63 -7.76 8.06 -1.47
CA SER A 63 -7.79 9.52 -1.27
C SER A 63 -8.03 9.95 0.17
N GLY A 64 -8.32 9.00 1.06
CA GLY A 64 -8.50 9.23 2.49
C GLY A 64 -9.65 10.15 2.87
N GLY A 65 -10.71 10.22 2.07
CA GLY A 65 -11.73 11.26 2.23
C GLY A 65 -11.93 12.13 1.01
N GLY A 66 -10.85 12.35 0.26
CA GLY A 66 -10.77 13.48 -0.66
C GLY A 66 -11.81 13.44 -1.77
N LEU A 67 -12.13 12.25 -2.30
CA LEU A 67 -13.12 12.12 -3.36
C LEU A 67 -14.56 12.32 -2.87
N SER A 68 -14.90 11.93 -1.62
CA SER A 68 -16.25 12.14 -1.05
C SER A 68 -16.57 13.58 -0.68
N SER A 69 -15.56 14.40 -0.42
CA SER A 69 -15.71 15.84 -0.20
C SER A 69 -15.42 16.66 -1.46
N LEU A 70 -15.02 16.00 -2.57
CA LEU A 70 -14.38 16.60 -3.74
C LEU A 70 -13.42 17.72 -3.34
N SER A 71 -12.52 17.38 -2.43
CA SER A 71 -11.52 18.33 -1.96
C SER A 71 -10.43 18.54 -2.97
N ILE A 72 -9.60 19.55 -2.71
CA ILE A 72 -8.36 19.78 -3.43
C ILE A 72 -7.44 18.54 -3.45
N MET A 73 -7.66 17.57 -2.55
CA MET A 73 -6.89 16.32 -2.43
C MET A 73 -7.61 15.11 -3.05
N MET A 74 -8.56 15.28 -3.97
CA MET A 74 -9.40 14.17 -4.44
C MET A 74 -8.65 12.98 -5.07
N LEU A 75 -7.49 13.23 -5.68
CA LEU A 75 -6.63 12.18 -6.25
C LEU A 75 -5.83 11.42 -5.18
N GLY A 76 -5.70 11.99 -3.99
CA GLY A 76 -4.91 11.44 -2.90
C GLY A 76 -3.44 11.24 -3.26
N VAL A 77 -2.90 10.14 -2.73
CA VAL A 77 -1.55 9.62 -3.05
C VAL A 77 -1.54 8.69 -4.28
N GLY A 78 -2.70 8.49 -4.94
CA GLY A 78 -2.85 7.58 -6.08
C GLY A 78 -1.85 7.81 -7.22
N PRO A 79 -1.65 9.06 -7.69
CA PRO A 79 -0.66 9.36 -8.73
C PRO A 79 0.77 8.94 -8.33
N TYR A 80 1.17 9.19 -7.09
CA TYR A 80 2.50 8.83 -6.59
C TYR A 80 2.68 7.32 -6.48
N ILE A 81 1.67 6.61 -5.97
CA ILE A 81 1.68 5.15 -5.92
C ILE A 81 1.86 4.59 -7.34
N THR A 82 1.07 5.09 -8.29
CA THR A 82 1.16 4.68 -9.70
C THR A 82 2.57 4.95 -10.25
N ALA A 83 3.14 6.12 -9.99
CA ALA A 83 4.49 6.46 -10.42
C ALA A 83 5.55 5.55 -9.81
N SER A 84 5.44 5.25 -8.51
CA SER A 84 6.35 4.36 -7.80
C SER A 84 6.29 2.92 -8.33
N ILE A 85 5.10 2.44 -8.73
CA ILE A 85 4.92 1.13 -9.36
C ILE A 85 5.63 1.09 -10.72
N VAL A 86 5.42 2.11 -11.56
CA VAL A 86 6.10 2.21 -12.86
C VAL A 86 7.61 2.18 -12.66
N MET A 87 8.13 2.98 -11.73
CA MET A 87 9.55 2.98 -11.43
C MET A 87 10.05 1.63 -10.90
N GLN A 88 9.28 0.95 -10.04
CA GLN A 88 9.63 -0.37 -9.54
C GLN A 88 9.69 -1.40 -10.68
N LEU A 89 8.72 -1.38 -11.60
CA LEU A 89 8.71 -2.25 -12.79
C LEU A 89 9.91 -1.98 -13.71
N LEU A 90 10.28 -0.71 -13.88
CA LEU A 90 11.46 -0.32 -14.68
C LEU A 90 12.77 -0.87 -14.13
N THR A 91 12.88 -1.16 -12.82
CA THR A 91 14.09 -1.80 -12.27
C THR A 91 14.39 -3.17 -12.87
N MET A 92 13.36 -3.91 -13.29
CA MET A 92 13.54 -5.25 -13.87
C MET A 92 13.82 -5.19 -15.36
N MET A 93 13.27 -4.19 -16.06
CA MET A 93 13.47 -4.01 -17.50
C MET A 93 14.80 -3.32 -17.83
N ILE A 94 15.26 -2.42 -16.96
CA ILE A 94 16.42 -1.55 -17.21
C ILE A 94 17.46 -1.74 -16.10
N PRO A 95 18.62 -2.36 -16.39
CA PRO A 95 19.67 -2.64 -15.42
C PRO A 95 20.15 -1.40 -14.65
N ARG A 96 20.17 -0.22 -15.29
CA ARG A 96 20.57 1.04 -14.63
C ARG A 96 19.68 1.40 -13.45
N PHE A 97 18.37 1.18 -13.54
CA PHE A 97 17.47 1.43 -12.41
C PHE A 97 17.62 0.37 -11.32
N LYS A 98 17.98 -0.87 -11.66
CA LYS A 98 18.36 -1.90 -10.68
C LYS A 98 19.59 -1.49 -9.88
N GLN A 99 20.66 -1.10 -10.56
CA GLN A 99 21.92 -0.64 -9.94
C GLN A 99 21.68 0.58 -9.04
N LEU A 100 20.89 1.54 -9.52
CA LEU A 100 20.52 2.71 -8.73
C LEU A 100 19.78 2.34 -7.43
N TYR A 101 18.86 1.38 -7.49
CA TYR A 101 18.04 1.01 -6.33
C TYR A 101 18.79 0.11 -5.32
N GLN A 102 19.68 -0.77 -5.82
CA GLN A 102 20.30 -1.83 -5.03
C GLN A 102 21.79 -1.59 -4.72
N GLU A 103 22.57 -1.03 -5.65
CA GLU A 103 24.04 -0.92 -5.53
C GLU A 103 24.51 0.44 -5.01
N GLU A 104 23.81 1.54 -5.36
CA GLU A 104 24.20 2.92 -4.96
C GLU A 104 23.78 3.31 -3.52
N GLY A 105 23.21 2.36 -2.75
CA GLY A 105 22.82 2.59 -1.35
C GLY A 105 21.75 3.68 -1.17
N GLU A 106 21.90 4.51 -0.12
CA GLU A 106 20.91 5.54 0.22
C GLU A 106 20.81 6.66 -0.83
N ILE A 107 21.93 7.05 -1.43
CA ILE A 107 21.98 8.11 -2.47
C ILE A 107 21.21 7.64 -3.71
N GLY A 108 21.41 6.38 -4.11
CA GLY A 108 20.68 5.77 -5.21
C GLY A 108 19.17 5.72 -4.97
N ARG A 109 18.74 5.31 -3.76
CA ARG A 109 17.32 5.32 -3.37
C ARG A 109 16.70 6.72 -3.39
N LYS A 110 17.44 7.75 -3.00
CA LYS A 110 16.99 9.16 -3.11
C LYS A 110 16.78 9.57 -4.56
N LYS A 111 17.71 9.25 -5.47
CA LYS A 111 17.55 9.50 -6.91
C LYS A 111 16.36 8.72 -7.49
N PHE A 112 16.15 7.48 -7.06
CA PHE A 112 15.00 6.67 -7.47
C PHE A 112 13.66 7.31 -7.05
N SER A 113 13.59 7.85 -5.83
CA SER A 113 12.42 8.62 -5.37
C SER A 113 12.24 9.90 -6.19
N GLN A 114 13.33 10.59 -6.54
CA GLN A 114 13.28 11.79 -7.38
C GLN A 114 12.67 11.52 -8.77
N TYR A 115 13.01 10.40 -9.41
CA TYR A 115 12.38 10.00 -10.67
C TYR A 115 10.90 9.66 -10.49
N SER A 116 10.55 8.95 -9.41
CA SER A 116 9.16 8.65 -9.07
C SER A 116 8.35 9.95 -8.87
N ARG A 117 8.93 10.95 -8.20
CA ARG A 117 8.34 12.28 -8.01
C ARG A 117 8.15 13.02 -9.33
N LEU A 118 9.15 12.99 -10.21
CA LEU A 118 9.03 13.63 -11.53
C LEU A 118 7.91 13.01 -12.37
N LEU A 119 7.74 11.68 -12.27
CA LEU A 119 6.72 10.93 -12.99
C LEU A 119 5.32 11.07 -12.36
N THR A 120 5.24 11.44 -11.09
CA THR A 120 3.97 11.70 -10.38
C THR A 120 3.22 12.88 -10.97
N LEU A 121 3.92 13.97 -11.32
CA LEU A 121 3.30 15.18 -11.87
C LEU A 121 2.48 14.95 -13.16
N PRO A 122 3.04 14.35 -14.23
CA PRO A 122 2.27 14.09 -15.44
C PRO A 122 1.14 13.09 -15.20
N ILE A 123 1.32 12.09 -14.34
CA ILE A 123 0.25 11.15 -13.98
C ILE A 123 -0.89 11.88 -13.25
N ALA A 124 -0.57 12.77 -12.31
CA ALA A 124 -1.55 13.53 -11.57
C ALA A 124 -2.37 14.45 -12.49
N ILE A 125 -1.73 15.06 -13.50
CA ILE A 125 -2.43 15.87 -14.52
C ILE A 125 -3.40 14.99 -15.31
N ILE A 126 -2.95 13.84 -15.81
CA ILE A 126 -3.79 12.93 -16.62
C ILE A 126 -4.96 12.38 -15.78
N GLN A 127 -4.69 11.92 -14.55
CA GLN A 127 -5.71 11.39 -13.65
C GLN A 127 -6.70 12.48 -13.21
N GLY A 128 -6.21 13.67 -12.86
CA GLY A 128 -7.03 14.82 -12.49
C GLY A 128 -7.94 15.27 -13.62
N PHE A 129 -7.40 15.38 -14.83
CA PHE A 129 -8.16 15.71 -16.04
C PHE A 129 -9.26 14.68 -16.30
N SER A 130 -8.91 13.39 -16.26
CA SER A 130 -9.85 12.29 -16.51
C SER A 130 -10.99 12.28 -15.50
N LEU A 131 -10.67 12.49 -14.22
CA LEU A 131 -11.65 12.49 -13.13
C LEU A 131 -12.57 13.72 -13.19
N LEU A 132 -12.03 14.91 -13.46
CA LEU A 132 -12.83 16.14 -13.58
C LEU A 132 -13.83 16.06 -14.73
N ILE A 133 -13.42 15.59 -15.92
CA ILE A 133 -14.31 15.40 -17.06
C ILE A 133 -15.40 14.37 -16.75
N LEU A 134 -15.04 13.29 -16.04
CA LEU A 134 -16.03 12.30 -15.66
C LEU A 134 -17.08 12.89 -14.73
N LEU A 135 -16.66 13.69 -13.74
CA LEU A 135 -17.57 14.32 -12.78
C LEU A 135 -18.50 15.34 -13.44
N GLU A 136 -17.99 16.12 -14.39
CA GLU A 136 -18.76 17.05 -15.22
C GLU A 136 -19.81 16.30 -16.06
N ARG A 137 -19.41 15.22 -16.75
CA ARG A 137 -20.34 14.39 -17.56
C ARG A 137 -21.42 13.68 -16.76
N GLN A 138 -21.15 13.37 -15.49
CA GLN A 138 -22.12 12.77 -14.56
C GLN A 138 -23.03 13.83 -13.91
N GLY A 139 -22.88 15.11 -14.27
CA GLY A 139 -23.68 16.22 -13.74
C GLY A 139 -23.35 16.61 -12.30
N ILE A 140 -22.29 16.05 -11.71
CA ILE A 140 -21.87 16.28 -10.32
C ILE A 140 -21.24 17.66 -10.15
N MET A 141 -20.62 18.16 -11.23
CA MET A 141 -20.16 19.54 -11.37
C MET A 141 -20.94 20.19 -12.53
N PRO A 142 -21.31 21.49 -12.41
CA PRO A 142 -21.86 22.25 -13.52
C PRO A 142 -20.81 22.40 -14.61
N ASP A 143 -21.25 22.61 -15.85
CA ASP A 143 -20.36 22.86 -16.99
C ASP A 143 -19.43 24.04 -16.67
N LEU A 144 -18.14 23.73 -16.49
CA LEU A 144 -17.16 24.71 -16.10
C LEU A 144 -16.67 25.44 -17.35
N SER A 145 -16.51 26.76 -17.27
CA SER A 145 -15.73 27.50 -18.27
C SER A 145 -14.35 26.84 -18.43
N PRO A 146 -13.77 26.77 -19.65
CA PRO A 146 -12.44 26.20 -19.86
C PRO A 146 -11.37 26.77 -18.91
N LEU A 147 -11.52 28.03 -18.51
CA LEU A 147 -10.65 28.68 -17.52
C LEU A 147 -10.84 28.10 -16.11
N SER A 148 -12.08 27.95 -15.65
CA SER A 148 -12.41 27.35 -14.36
C SER A 148 -11.99 25.89 -14.27
N PHE A 149 -12.14 25.15 -15.38
CA PHE A 149 -11.66 23.78 -15.49
C PHE A 149 -10.13 23.70 -15.35
N ALA A 150 -9.39 24.57 -16.04
CA ALA A 150 -7.92 24.63 -15.94
C ALA A 150 -7.45 24.97 -14.51
N ILE A 151 -8.14 25.91 -13.83
CA ILE A 151 -7.86 26.25 -12.43
C ILE A 151 -8.08 25.03 -11.54
N ASN A 152 -9.22 24.35 -11.67
CA ASN A 152 -9.52 23.15 -10.88
C ASN A 152 -8.50 22.04 -11.12
N LEU A 153 -8.07 21.84 -12.37
CA LEU A 153 -7.03 20.87 -12.71
C LEU A 153 -5.69 21.18 -12.01
N ILE A 154 -5.27 22.45 -12.03
CA ILE A 154 -4.04 22.90 -11.35
C ILE A 154 -4.17 22.69 -9.84
N VAL A 155 -5.30 23.06 -9.24
CA VAL A 155 -5.55 22.92 -7.80
C VAL A 155 -5.50 21.46 -7.36
N VAL A 156 -6.15 20.57 -8.11
CA VAL A 156 -6.18 19.12 -7.81
C VAL A 156 -4.80 18.48 -7.98
N THR A 157 -4.09 18.88 -9.04
CA THR A 157 -2.72 18.41 -9.29
C THR A 157 -1.77 18.88 -8.20
N ALA A 158 -1.83 20.17 -7.83
CA ALA A 158 -1.05 20.75 -6.76
C ALA A 158 -1.37 20.09 -5.41
N GLY A 159 -2.65 19.80 -5.14
CA GLY A 159 -3.08 19.05 -3.98
C GLY A 159 -2.44 17.66 -3.90
N SER A 160 -2.51 16.87 -4.98
CA SER A 160 -1.88 15.55 -4.99
C SER A 160 -0.35 15.60 -4.79
N VAL A 161 0.33 16.57 -5.41
CA VAL A 161 1.78 16.78 -5.23
C VAL A 161 2.11 17.22 -3.80
N LEU A 162 1.29 18.08 -3.19
CA LEU A 162 1.43 18.48 -1.79
C LEU A 162 1.27 17.28 -0.85
N LEU A 163 0.30 16.40 -1.12
CA LEU A 163 0.09 15.17 -0.35
C LEU A 163 1.27 14.20 -0.45
N MET A 164 1.80 14.03 -1.65
CA MET A 164 3.03 13.28 -1.88
C MET A 164 4.18 13.86 -1.06
N TRP A 165 4.37 15.18 -1.11
CA TRP A 165 5.42 15.86 -0.34
C TRP A 165 5.26 15.65 1.17
N ILE A 166 4.04 15.73 1.71
CA ILE A 166 3.74 15.38 3.11
C ILE A 166 4.12 13.91 3.40
N GLY A 167 3.82 12.99 2.48
CA GLY A 167 4.22 11.58 2.61
C GLY A 167 5.74 11.37 2.61
N GLU A 168 6.49 12.10 1.79
CA GLU A 168 7.96 12.07 1.80
C GLU A 168 8.50 12.63 3.12
N LEU A 169 7.97 13.74 3.61
CA LEU A 169 8.35 14.33 4.90
C LEU A 169 8.10 13.38 6.07
N ILE A 170 6.95 12.68 6.10
CA ILE A 170 6.66 11.68 7.13
C ILE A 170 7.68 10.52 7.05
N SER A 171 8.13 10.15 5.85
CA SER A 171 9.11 9.08 5.67
C SER A 171 10.52 9.50 6.12
N GLU A 172 10.88 10.77 5.96
CA GLU A 172 12.20 11.30 6.32
C GLU A 172 12.31 11.68 7.81
N TYR A 173 11.31 12.39 8.34
CA TYR A 173 11.34 12.92 9.71
C TYR A 173 10.44 12.17 10.69
N GLY A 174 9.51 11.35 10.19
CA GLY A 174 8.54 10.62 11.00
C GLY A 174 8.96 9.19 11.34
N LEU A 175 7.95 8.35 11.57
CA LEU A 175 8.10 6.93 11.85
C LEU A 175 7.33 6.15 10.78
N GLY A 176 7.99 5.28 10.03
CA GLY A 176 7.33 4.42 9.05
C GLY A 176 7.42 4.89 7.60
N ASN A 177 6.60 4.28 6.74
CA ASN A 177 6.43 4.71 5.36
C ASN A 177 5.28 5.72 5.29
N GLY A 178 5.59 6.98 4.95
CA GLY A 178 4.63 8.07 5.01
C GLY A 178 3.45 7.90 4.06
N VAL A 179 3.63 7.30 2.89
CA VAL A 179 2.52 7.02 1.96
C VAL A 179 1.53 6.03 2.59
N SER A 180 2.06 4.98 3.22
CA SER A 180 1.22 3.98 3.90
C SER A 180 0.47 4.59 5.09
N ILE A 181 1.10 5.49 5.82
CA ILE A 181 0.51 6.19 6.97
C ILE A 181 -0.58 7.18 6.53
N VAL A 182 -0.40 7.87 5.41
CA VAL A 182 -1.43 8.75 4.83
C VAL A 182 -2.66 7.94 4.42
N ILE A 183 -2.49 6.78 3.75
CA ILE A 183 -3.61 5.89 3.40
C ILE A 183 -4.30 5.37 4.66
N PHE A 184 -3.53 4.91 5.64
CA PHE A 184 -4.03 4.45 6.94
C PHE A 184 -4.88 5.54 7.63
N ALA A 185 -4.36 6.76 7.73
CA ALA A 185 -5.07 7.87 8.35
C ALA A 185 -6.36 8.20 7.59
N GLY A 186 -6.32 8.12 6.26
CA GLY A 186 -7.48 8.30 5.40
C GLY A 186 -8.61 7.29 5.62
N ILE A 187 -8.25 6.02 5.80
CA ILE A 187 -9.19 4.94 6.10
C ILE A 187 -9.76 5.11 7.51
N VAL A 188 -8.89 5.28 8.51
CA VAL A 188 -9.29 5.36 9.92
C VAL A 188 -10.14 6.59 10.20
N ALA A 189 -9.94 7.70 9.48
CA ALA A 189 -10.76 8.90 9.62
C ALA A 189 -12.23 8.71 9.23
N ARG A 190 -12.57 7.65 8.48
CA ARG A 190 -13.95 7.33 8.06
C ARG A 190 -14.67 6.38 8.98
N LEU A 191 -13.92 5.51 9.66
CA LEU A 191 -14.49 4.52 10.58
C LEU A 191 -15.48 5.13 11.59
N PRO A 192 -15.24 6.31 12.20
CA PRO A 192 -16.22 6.90 13.10
C PRO A 192 -17.56 7.22 12.43
N GLN A 193 -17.52 7.72 11.18
CA GLN A 193 -18.73 8.02 10.41
C GLN A 193 -19.46 6.76 9.99
N ASP A 194 -18.73 5.72 9.57
CA ASP A 194 -19.31 4.44 9.18
C ASP A 194 -19.95 3.72 10.38
N ILE A 195 -19.30 3.77 11.56
CA ILE A 195 -19.85 3.24 12.81
C ILE A 195 -21.09 4.03 13.24
N ALA A 196 -21.04 5.37 13.18
CA ALA A 196 -22.19 6.20 13.52
C ALA A 196 -23.37 5.90 12.59
N GLN A 197 -23.16 5.83 11.28
CA GLN A 197 -24.20 5.45 10.32
C GLN A 197 -24.76 4.06 10.61
N ALA A 198 -23.90 3.06 10.85
CA ALA A 198 -24.33 1.71 11.18
C ALA A 198 -25.16 1.64 12.48
N LEU A 199 -24.86 2.49 13.48
CA LEU A 199 -25.65 2.60 14.71
C LEU A 199 -27.00 3.28 14.48
N PHE A 200 -27.08 4.29 13.60
CA PHE A 200 -28.32 5.01 13.30
C PHE A 200 -29.25 4.26 12.34
N THR A 201 -28.71 3.45 11.42
CA THR A 201 -29.50 2.58 10.52
C THR A 201 -29.64 1.16 11.07
N PHE A 202 -29.38 0.97 12.37
CA PHE A 202 -29.45 -0.33 13.02
C PHE A 202 -30.89 -0.86 13.01
N ASP A 203 -31.08 -1.98 12.33
CA ASP A 203 -32.30 -2.77 12.35
C ASP A 203 -32.00 -4.14 13.00
N ALA A 204 -32.90 -4.61 13.87
CA ALA A 204 -32.76 -5.90 14.56
C ALA A 204 -32.65 -7.08 13.57
N ALA A 205 -33.20 -6.93 12.37
CA ALA A 205 -33.07 -7.92 11.30
C ALA A 205 -31.63 -8.09 10.75
N GLN A 206 -30.76 -7.08 10.92
CA GLN A 206 -29.37 -7.11 10.41
C GLN A 206 -28.34 -7.59 11.44
N ILE A 207 -28.77 -7.94 12.67
CA ILE A 207 -27.88 -8.47 13.72
C ILE A 207 -27.03 -9.67 13.25
N PRO A 208 -27.57 -10.69 12.55
CA PRO A 208 -26.77 -11.83 12.10
C PRO A 208 -25.66 -11.44 11.11
N VAL A 209 -25.92 -10.42 10.28
CA VAL A 209 -24.98 -9.91 9.29
C VAL A 209 -23.84 -9.15 9.96
N TYR A 210 -24.15 -8.28 10.93
CA TYR A 210 -23.13 -7.55 11.69
C TYR A 210 -22.24 -8.48 12.52
N LEU A 211 -22.84 -9.50 13.17
CA LEU A 211 -22.10 -10.52 13.90
C LEU A 211 -21.18 -11.33 12.97
N GLY A 212 -21.69 -11.72 11.79
CA GLY A 212 -20.90 -12.39 10.76
C GLY A 212 -19.73 -11.53 10.27
N PHE A 213 -19.94 -10.22 10.08
CA PHE A 213 -18.89 -9.30 9.69
C PHE A 213 -17.81 -9.15 10.76
N ILE A 214 -18.19 -8.97 12.04
CA ILE A 214 -17.23 -8.83 13.14
C ILE A 214 -16.41 -10.12 13.30
N ALA A 215 -17.07 -11.28 13.22
CA ALA A 215 -16.39 -12.57 13.27
C ALA A 215 -15.40 -12.74 12.10
N ALA A 216 -15.80 -12.40 10.88
CA ALA A 216 -14.93 -12.43 9.71
C ALA A 216 -13.77 -11.44 9.83
N ALA A 217 -14.01 -10.21 10.29
CA ALA A 217 -13.00 -9.19 10.50
C ALA A 217 -11.95 -9.64 11.53
N LEU A 218 -12.38 -10.25 12.63
CA LEU A 218 -11.48 -10.82 13.64
C LEU A 218 -10.66 -11.98 13.07
N LEU A 219 -11.31 -12.89 12.34
CA LEU A 219 -10.64 -14.04 11.71
C LEU A 219 -9.59 -13.57 10.70
N VAL A 220 -9.95 -12.64 9.81
CA VAL A 220 -9.04 -12.05 8.82
C VAL A 220 -7.87 -11.34 9.52
N THR A 221 -8.16 -10.55 10.55
CA THR A 221 -7.10 -9.86 11.32
C THR A 221 -6.15 -10.87 11.95
N ALA A 222 -6.66 -11.90 12.64
CA ALA A 222 -5.85 -12.93 13.28
C ALA A 222 -5.00 -13.70 12.25
N ALA A 223 -5.60 -14.03 11.10
CA ALA A 223 -4.90 -14.71 10.01
C ALA A 223 -3.77 -13.85 9.43
N VAL A 224 -4.01 -12.55 9.18
CA VAL A 224 -2.99 -11.61 8.70
C VAL A 224 -1.86 -11.46 9.71
N VAL A 225 -2.17 -11.29 11.00
CA VAL A 225 -1.15 -11.15 12.05
C VAL A 225 -0.30 -12.42 12.14
N ALA A 226 -0.92 -13.60 12.19
CA ALA A 226 -0.21 -14.88 12.31
C ALA A 226 0.78 -15.11 11.16
N ILE A 227 0.38 -14.78 9.93
CA ILE A 227 1.25 -14.94 8.75
C ILE A 227 2.31 -13.85 8.65
N THR A 228 1.96 -12.62 9.04
CA THR A 228 2.90 -11.52 8.98
C THR A 228 4.03 -11.71 9.98
N GLU A 229 3.75 -12.27 11.17
CA GLU A 229 4.73 -12.66 12.18
C GLU A 229 5.44 -13.99 11.88
N ALA A 230 4.92 -14.81 10.97
CA ALA A 230 5.58 -16.06 10.60
C ALA A 230 6.93 -15.81 9.93
N GLU A 231 7.98 -16.42 10.47
CA GLU A 231 9.32 -16.38 9.90
C GLU A 231 9.96 -17.77 9.86
N ARG A 232 10.81 -17.95 8.84
CA ARG A 232 11.66 -19.12 8.68
C ARG A 232 13.09 -18.74 9.08
N PRO A 233 13.58 -19.20 10.24
CA PRO A 233 14.96 -18.95 10.64
C PRO A 233 15.91 -19.77 9.79
N VAL A 234 16.88 -19.12 9.14
CA VAL A 234 17.99 -19.78 8.45
C VAL A 234 19.23 -19.68 9.32
N PRO A 235 19.81 -20.78 9.83
CA PRO A 235 20.96 -20.71 10.72
C PRO A 235 22.19 -20.16 9.99
N VAL A 236 22.89 -19.24 10.63
CA VAL A 236 24.11 -18.60 10.12
C VAL A 236 25.18 -18.68 11.21
N THR A 237 26.37 -19.09 10.83
CA THR A 237 27.52 -19.15 11.73
C THR A 237 28.57 -18.15 11.27
N TYR A 238 29.05 -17.32 12.19
CA TYR A 238 30.19 -16.43 11.93
C TYR A 238 31.49 -17.23 12.03
N ALA A 239 32.37 -17.02 11.06
CA ALA A 239 33.68 -17.64 11.00
C ALA A 239 34.49 -17.31 12.27
N LYS A 240 35.05 -18.36 12.87
CA LYS A 240 35.84 -18.28 14.10
C LYS A 240 37.24 -17.75 13.77
N ARG A 241 37.82 -16.89 14.62
CA ARG A 241 39.27 -16.69 14.63
C ARG A 241 39.91 -17.81 15.44
N VAL A 242 40.69 -18.66 14.79
CA VAL A 242 41.53 -19.64 15.49
C VAL A 242 42.83 -18.96 15.89
N ARG A 243 43.16 -18.95 17.18
CA ARG A 243 44.45 -18.48 17.70
C ARG A 243 45.04 -19.53 18.63
N GLY A 244 46.07 -20.25 18.19
CA GLY A 244 46.66 -21.37 18.92
C GLY A 244 45.74 -22.61 18.95
N MET A 245 45.73 -23.34 20.07
CA MET A 245 44.87 -24.54 20.28
C MET A 245 43.47 -24.23 20.85
N LYS A 246 43.15 -22.96 21.12
CA LYS A 246 41.86 -22.57 21.73
C LYS A 246 40.92 -22.01 20.67
N PHE A 247 39.75 -22.65 20.54
CA PHE A 247 38.66 -22.14 19.71
C PHE A 247 37.99 -20.96 20.43
N PHE A 248 38.16 -19.75 19.91
CA PHE A 248 37.40 -18.57 20.35
C PHE A 248 36.33 -18.22 19.31
N GLY A 249 35.09 -18.08 19.77
CA GLY A 249 34.00 -17.53 18.96
C GLY A 249 33.28 -18.54 18.07
N GLY A 250 32.32 -18.01 17.32
CA GLY A 250 31.27 -18.74 16.59
C GLY A 250 29.95 -18.71 17.35
N SER A 251 29.39 -17.52 17.50
CA SER A 251 27.99 -17.41 17.89
C SER A 251 27.15 -17.90 16.71
N SER A 252 26.35 -18.93 16.94
CA SER A 252 25.31 -19.34 15.99
C SER A 252 24.18 -18.32 16.10
N THR A 253 23.92 -17.61 15.02
CA THR A 253 22.72 -16.78 14.87
C THR A 253 21.80 -17.39 13.82
N TYR A 254 20.70 -16.73 13.53
CA TYR A 254 19.86 -17.04 12.39
C TYR A 254 19.53 -15.77 11.62
N LEU A 255 19.36 -15.93 10.32
CA LEU A 255 18.78 -14.93 9.43
C LEU A 255 17.26 -15.15 9.38
N PRO A 256 16.43 -14.24 9.92
CA PRO A 256 14.98 -14.37 9.86
C PRO A 256 14.47 -14.09 8.44
N LEU A 257 13.96 -15.12 7.75
CA LEU A 257 13.28 -14.96 6.46
C LEU A 257 11.77 -15.01 6.68
N ARG A 258 11.12 -13.85 6.67
CA ARG A 258 9.67 -13.73 6.90
C ARG A 258 8.86 -14.34 5.77
N LEU A 259 7.64 -14.81 6.10
CA LEU A 259 6.69 -15.36 5.14
C LEU A 259 6.12 -14.28 4.21
N ASN A 260 5.73 -13.14 4.78
CA ASN A 260 5.36 -11.94 4.03
C ASN A 260 6.46 -10.88 4.17
N GLN A 261 7.42 -10.90 3.24
CA GLN A 261 8.49 -9.89 3.19
C GLN A 261 8.03 -8.58 2.54
N ALA A 262 7.00 -8.66 1.70
CA ALA A 262 6.51 -7.55 0.90
C ALA A 262 5.55 -6.61 1.66
N GLY A 263 5.03 -7.06 2.80
CA GLY A 263 4.07 -6.31 3.61
C GLY A 263 2.76 -6.10 2.85
N VAL A 264 2.29 -4.84 2.83
CA VAL A 264 0.99 -4.43 2.23
C VAL A 264 1.15 -3.99 0.78
N ILE A 265 2.38 -3.71 0.36
CA ILE A 265 2.67 -3.02 -0.90
C ILE A 265 2.11 -3.79 -2.11
N PRO A 266 2.22 -5.13 -2.20
CA PRO A 266 1.63 -5.88 -3.31
C PRO A 266 0.11 -5.73 -3.43
N ILE A 267 -0.62 -5.63 -2.31
CA ILE A 267 -2.07 -5.46 -2.29
C ILE A 267 -2.44 -4.10 -2.90
N ILE A 268 -1.72 -3.05 -2.47
CA ILE A 268 -1.88 -1.69 -2.99
C ILE A 268 -1.54 -1.65 -4.48
N PHE A 269 -0.46 -2.30 -4.89
CA PHE A 269 -0.02 -2.35 -6.29
C PHE A 269 -1.02 -3.06 -7.18
N ALA A 270 -1.55 -4.20 -6.75
CA ALA A 270 -2.58 -4.93 -7.49
C ALA A 270 -3.84 -4.07 -7.68
N LEU A 271 -4.27 -3.35 -6.65
CA LEU A 271 -5.39 -2.41 -6.74
C LEU A 271 -5.08 -1.27 -7.70
N SER A 272 -3.97 -0.55 -7.54
CA SER A 272 -3.60 0.54 -8.45
C SER A 272 -3.46 0.09 -9.91
N PHE A 273 -2.94 -1.12 -10.13
CA PHE A 273 -2.84 -1.70 -11.46
C PHE A 273 -4.21 -2.02 -12.09
N LEU A 274 -5.17 -2.49 -11.29
CA LEU A 274 -6.57 -2.65 -11.73
C LEU A 274 -7.25 -1.32 -12.02
N LEU A 275 -6.96 -0.31 -11.20
CA LEU A 275 -7.62 0.99 -11.29
C LEU A 275 -7.22 1.75 -12.57
N LEU A 276 -5.98 1.59 -13.03
CA LEU A 276 -5.44 2.35 -14.15
C LEU A 276 -6.17 2.07 -15.49
N PRO A 277 -6.32 0.81 -15.97
CA PRO A 277 -7.09 0.52 -17.17
C PRO A 277 -8.55 0.95 -17.05
N GLN A 278 -9.13 0.83 -15.85
CA GLN A 278 -10.51 1.25 -15.60
C GLN A 278 -10.66 2.77 -15.74
N MET A 279 -9.71 3.56 -15.23
CA MET A 279 -9.72 5.02 -15.45
C MET A 279 -9.68 5.36 -16.94
N PHE A 280 -8.74 4.78 -17.70
CA PHE A 280 -8.68 5.02 -19.14
C PHE A 280 -9.94 4.56 -19.87
N ALA A 281 -10.50 3.40 -19.50
CA ALA A 281 -11.73 2.91 -20.09
C ALA A 281 -12.90 3.85 -19.80
N THR A 282 -13.07 4.33 -18.56
CA THR A 282 -14.12 5.32 -18.24
C THR A 282 -13.96 6.64 -19.01
N PHE A 283 -12.73 7.07 -19.25
CA PHE A 283 -12.43 8.26 -20.04
C PHE A 283 -12.82 8.09 -21.52
N PHE A 284 -12.49 6.94 -22.11
CA PHE A 284 -12.78 6.65 -23.53
C PHE A 284 -14.18 6.10 -23.80
N ALA A 285 -14.94 5.71 -22.77
CA ALA A 285 -16.31 5.18 -22.88
C ALA A 285 -17.28 6.13 -23.59
N SER A 286 -16.92 7.41 -23.67
CA SER A 286 -17.72 8.48 -24.25
C SER A 286 -16.98 9.22 -25.37
N SER A 287 -15.97 8.57 -25.96
CA SER A 287 -15.29 9.02 -27.18
C SER A 287 -16.12 8.68 -28.42
N THR A 288 -16.17 9.60 -29.39
CA THR A 288 -16.83 9.43 -30.69
C THR A 288 -16.13 8.43 -31.62
N ILE A 289 -14.93 7.97 -31.26
CA ILE A 289 -14.18 6.97 -32.03
C ILE A 289 -14.67 5.56 -31.65
N GLY A 290 -15.38 4.91 -32.56
CA GLY A 290 -16.01 3.59 -32.35
C GLY A 290 -15.07 2.47 -31.88
N ALA A 291 -13.79 2.50 -32.28
CA ALA A 291 -12.79 1.53 -31.81
C ALA A 291 -12.41 1.74 -30.34
N LEU A 292 -12.31 2.98 -29.89
CA LEU A 292 -11.95 3.32 -28.50
C LEU A 292 -13.14 3.09 -27.55
N SER A 293 -14.36 3.33 -28.00
CA SER A 293 -15.58 3.02 -27.24
C SER A 293 -15.82 1.50 -27.13
N ALA A 294 -15.50 0.72 -28.15
CA ALA A 294 -15.56 -0.74 -28.09
C ALA A 294 -14.54 -1.34 -27.10
N VAL A 295 -13.29 -0.85 -27.12
CA VAL A 295 -12.24 -1.30 -26.19
C VAL A 295 -12.57 -0.93 -24.75
N SER A 296 -13.05 0.30 -24.51
CA SER A 296 -13.49 0.71 -23.18
C SER A 296 -14.69 -0.08 -22.69
N GLY A 297 -15.68 -0.34 -23.55
CA GLY A 297 -16.83 -1.21 -23.24
C GLY A 297 -16.42 -2.64 -22.87
N PHE A 298 -15.42 -3.21 -23.56
CA PHE A 298 -14.87 -4.52 -23.22
C PHE A 298 -14.17 -4.50 -21.84
N ILE A 299 -13.30 -3.53 -21.59
CA ILE A 299 -12.58 -3.41 -20.31
C ILE A 299 -13.56 -3.23 -19.14
N LEU A 300 -14.54 -2.34 -19.29
CA LEU A 300 -15.56 -2.11 -18.26
C LEU A 300 -16.46 -3.34 -18.08
N GLY A 301 -16.82 -4.05 -19.15
CA GLY A 301 -17.59 -5.29 -19.08
C GLY A 301 -16.84 -6.38 -18.32
N VAL A 302 -15.54 -6.56 -18.57
CA VAL A 302 -14.70 -7.52 -17.86
C VAL A 302 -14.52 -7.14 -16.39
N LEU A 303 -14.27 -5.86 -16.08
CA LEU A 303 -14.02 -5.39 -14.72
C LEU A 303 -15.28 -5.25 -13.85
N ASN A 304 -16.45 -5.05 -14.46
CA ASN A 304 -17.73 -5.05 -13.73
C ASN A 304 -18.17 -6.47 -13.33
N ASN A 305 -17.64 -7.51 -13.97
CA ASN A 305 -17.92 -8.89 -13.59
C ASN A 305 -17.18 -9.24 -12.29
N LEU A 306 -17.90 -9.19 -11.16
CA LEU A 306 -17.37 -9.45 -9.82
C LEU A 306 -16.47 -10.70 -9.68
N PRO A 307 -16.82 -11.89 -10.23
CA PRO A 307 -15.95 -13.06 -10.11
C PRO A 307 -14.68 -12.93 -10.96
N VAL A 308 -14.76 -12.29 -12.13
CA VAL A 308 -13.59 -12.05 -12.99
C VAL A 308 -12.68 -11.02 -12.35
N TYR A 309 -13.24 -9.95 -11.79
CA TYR A 309 -12.52 -8.96 -11.00
C TYR A 309 -11.79 -9.61 -9.83
N GLY A 310 -12.47 -10.46 -9.05
CA GLY A 310 -11.88 -11.19 -7.93
C GLY A 310 -10.73 -12.12 -8.36
N MET A 311 -10.90 -12.87 -9.45
CA MET A 311 -9.84 -13.75 -9.98
C MET A 311 -8.63 -12.95 -10.51
N LEU A 312 -8.87 -11.85 -11.23
CA LEU A 312 -7.80 -11.02 -11.74
C LEU A 312 -7.07 -10.31 -10.60
N TYR A 313 -7.81 -9.88 -9.57
CA TYR A 313 -7.23 -9.33 -8.35
C TYR A 313 -6.38 -10.36 -7.60
N PHE A 314 -6.85 -11.59 -7.42
CA PHE A 314 -6.07 -12.70 -6.86
C PHE A 314 -4.73 -12.86 -7.58
N LEU A 315 -4.79 -12.98 -8.91
CA LEU A 315 -3.64 -13.24 -9.75
C LEU A 315 -2.63 -12.09 -9.70
N LEU A 316 -3.12 -10.84 -9.71
CA LEU A 316 -2.26 -9.66 -9.58
C LEU A 316 -1.62 -9.59 -8.19
N VAL A 317 -2.35 -9.84 -7.10
CA VAL A 317 -1.76 -9.87 -5.75
C VAL A 317 -0.68 -10.96 -5.67
N PHE A 318 -0.96 -12.14 -6.20
CA PHE A 318 0.00 -13.24 -6.25
C PHE A 318 1.26 -12.85 -7.03
N LEU A 319 1.09 -12.31 -8.24
CA LEU A 319 2.18 -11.88 -9.12
C LEU A 319 3.00 -10.75 -8.50
N PHE A 320 2.34 -9.70 -7.97
CA PHE A 320 3.02 -8.57 -7.36
C PHE A 320 3.74 -8.92 -6.07
N THR A 321 3.24 -9.91 -5.31
CA THR A 321 3.96 -10.40 -4.13
C THR A 321 5.26 -11.07 -4.53
N TYR A 322 5.22 -11.90 -5.58
CA TYR A 322 6.42 -12.54 -6.12
C TYR A 322 7.40 -11.51 -6.69
N PHE A 323 6.88 -10.58 -7.51
CA PHE A 323 7.66 -9.52 -8.12
C PHE A 323 8.33 -8.62 -7.08
N TYR A 324 7.57 -8.10 -6.12
CA TYR A 324 8.10 -7.22 -5.09
C TYR A 324 9.17 -7.91 -4.25
N THR A 325 8.94 -9.17 -3.86
CA THR A 325 9.92 -9.94 -3.08
C THR A 325 11.19 -10.19 -3.88
N ALA A 326 11.09 -10.53 -5.17
CA ALA A 326 12.25 -10.75 -6.02
C ALA A 326 13.09 -9.47 -6.24
N VAL A 327 12.46 -8.30 -6.30
CA VAL A 327 13.16 -7.02 -6.47
C VAL A 327 13.81 -6.53 -5.17
N THR A 328 13.18 -6.78 -4.02
CA THR A 328 13.67 -6.29 -2.72
C THR A 328 14.65 -7.24 -2.03
N PHE A 329 14.50 -8.55 -2.26
CA PHE A 329 15.34 -9.58 -1.65
C PHE A 329 16.12 -10.33 -2.73
N ASP A 330 17.26 -9.77 -3.13
CA ASP A 330 18.19 -10.42 -4.05
C ASP A 330 19.06 -11.45 -3.27
N PRO A 331 18.89 -12.76 -3.52
CA PRO A 331 19.67 -13.79 -2.83
C PRO A 331 21.18 -13.65 -3.05
N HIS A 332 21.59 -13.08 -4.19
CA HIS A 332 23.00 -12.88 -4.52
C HIS A 332 23.64 -11.85 -3.57
N GLN A 333 22.98 -10.71 -3.38
CA GLN A 333 23.46 -9.66 -2.49
C GLN A 333 23.47 -10.12 -1.03
N ILE A 334 22.45 -10.88 -0.60
CA ILE A 334 22.42 -11.43 0.76
C ILE A 334 23.59 -12.41 0.97
N ALA A 335 23.85 -13.29 0.01
CA ALA A 335 24.98 -14.23 0.07
C ALA A 335 26.33 -13.50 0.08
N GLU A 336 26.51 -12.48 -0.75
CA GLU A 336 27.73 -11.67 -0.80
C GLU A 336 27.92 -10.89 0.51
N ASN A 337 26.86 -10.31 1.07
CA ASN A 337 26.91 -9.63 2.36
C ASN A 337 27.22 -10.60 3.51
N LEU A 338 26.68 -11.81 3.51
CA LEU A 338 27.05 -12.85 4.48
C LEU A 338 28.54 -13.17 4.36
N GLN A 339 29.05 -13.38 3.15
CA GLN A 339 30.46 -13.67 2.91
C GLN A 339 31.38 -12.52 3.34
N LYS A 340 31.05 -11.26 3.01
CA LYS A 340 31.79 -10.07 3.43
C LYS A 340 31.82 -9.90 4.96
N ASN A 341 30.73 -10.26 5.64
CA ASN A 341 30.64 -10.25 7.10
C ASN A 341 31.27 -11.49 7.77
N GLY A 342 31.93 -12.37 7.01
CA GLY A 342 32.53 -13.60 7.53
C GLY A 342 31.52 -14.63 8.03
N ALA A 343 30.26 -14.51 7.61
CA ALA A 343 29.16 -15.39 7.98
C ALA A 343 28.89 -16.43 6.88
N PHE A 344 28.54 -17.66 7.27
CA PHE A 344 28.17 -18.73 6.33
C PHE A 344 27.03 -19.59 6.87
N ILE A 345 26.30 -20.24 5.95
CA ILE A 345 25.24 -21.18 6.29
C ILE A 345 25.88 -22.56 6.50
N PRO A 346 25.69 -23.21 7.66
CA PRO A 346 26.22 -24.55 7.91
C PRO A 346 25.77 -25.54 6.83
N GLY A 347 26.72 -26.27 6.25
CA GLY A 347 26.46 -27.27 5.20
C GLY A 347 26.34 -26.72 3.77
N VAL A 348 26.47 -25.40 3.56
CA VAL A 348 26.47 -24.77 2.22
C VAL A 348 27.77 -24.00 2.00
N ARG A 349 28.40 -24.19 0.84
CA ARG A 349 29.63 -23.46 0.50
C ARG A 349 29.32 -21.96 0.30
N PRO A 350 30.12 -21.04 0.90
CA PRO A 350 29.97 -19.61 0.66
C PRO A 350 30.09 -19.25 -0.83
N GLY A 351 29.35 -18.21 -1.26
CA GLY A 351 29.27 -17.79 -2.67
C GLY A 351 28.04 -18.36 -3.40
N GLY A 352 28.22 -18.82 -4.63
CA GLY A 352 27.11 -19.23 -5.52
C GLY A 352 26.16 -20.28 -4.92
N SER A 353 26.68 -21.28 -4.20
CA SER A 353 25.82 -22.29 -3.55
C SER A 353 24.93 -21.71 -2.45
N THR A 354 25.40 -20.66 -1.75
CA THR A 354 24.60 -19.93 -0.76
C THR A 354 23.48 -19.15 -1.45
N THR A 355 23.77 -18.50 -2.58
CA THR A 355 22.78 -17.82 -3.42
C THR A 355 21.67 -18.77 -3.88
N GLU A 356 22.01 -19.95 -4.39
CA GLU A 356 21.03 -20.95 -4.83
C GLU A 356 20.20 -21.52 -3.68
N TYR A 357 20.81 -21.73 -2.51
CA TYR A 357 20.10 -22.16 -1.31
C TYR A 357 19.07 -21.10 -0.87
N LEU A 358 19.52 -19.85 -0.71
CA LEU A 358 18.65 -18.74 -0.32
C LEU A 358 17.55 -18.50 -1.35
N GLY A 359 17.87 -18.56 -2.65
CA GLY A 359 16.88 -18.43 -3.72
C GLY A 359 15.78 -19.49 -3.62
N ARG A 360 16.13 -20.77 -3.45
CA ARG A 360 15.13 -21.85 -3.27
C ARG A 360 14.29 -21.65 -2.01
N VAL A 361 14.90 -21.18 -0.93
CA VAL A 361 14.20 -20.90 0.34
C VAL A 361 13.21 -19.75 0.17
N ILE A 362 13.66 -18.61 -0.37
CA ILE A 362 12.83 -17.42 -0.59
C ILE A 362 11.67 -17.75 -1.53
N THR A 363 11.92 -18.35 -2.70
CA THR A 363 10.86 -18.71 -3.66
C THR A 363 9.77 -19.59 -3.04
N ARG A 364 10.13 -20.60 -2.23
CA ARG A 364 9.15 -21.47 -1.57
C ARG A 364 8.34 -20.75 -0.48
N ILE A 365 9.01 -19.91 0.31
CA ILE A 365 8.33 -19.10 1.32
C ILE A 365 7.36 -18.12 0.64
N THR A 366 7.84 -17.39 -0.37
CA THR A 366 7.04 -16.41 -1.12
C THR A 366 5.84 -17.04 -1.80
N PHE A 367 5.93 -18.28 -2.28
CA PHE A 367 4.78 -18.99 -2.85
C PHE A 367 3.63 -19.12 -1.84
N VAL A 368 3.94 -19.55 -0.61
CA VAL A 368 2.94 -19.69 0.47
C VAL A 368 2.41 -18.32 0.89
N GLY A 369 3.29 -17.33 1.03
CA GLY A 369 2.90 -15.95 1.38
C GLY A 369 2.00 -15.30 0.32
N ALA A 370 2.34 -15.45 -0.97
CA ALA A 370 1.58 -14.90 -2.09
C ALA A 370 0.21 -15.55 -2.25
N LEU A 371 0.12 -16.88 -2.11
CA LEU A 371 -1.15 -17.60 -2.13
C LEU A 371 -2.06 -17.12 -1.01
N PHE A 372 -1.53 -17.00 0.20
CA PHE A 372 -2.30 -16.55 1.35
C PHE A 372 -2.77 -15.10 1.23
N LEU A 373 -1.87 -14.17 0.86
CA LEU A 373 -2.23 -12.78 0.64
C LEU A 373 -3.28 -12.63 -0.47
N GLY A 374 -3.15 -13.41 -1.55
CA GLY A 374 -4.16 -13.45 -2.61
C GLY A 374 -5.53 -13.91 -2.10
N VAL A 375 -5.58 -15.01 -1.35
CA VAL A 375 -6.85 -15.53 -0.80
C VAL A 375 -7.49 -14.51 0.13
N ILE A 376 -6.71 -13.91 1.03
CA ILE A 376 -7.20 -12.91 1.96
C ILE A 376 -7.70 -11.65 1.24
N ALA A 377 -7.00 -11.20 0.20
CA ALA A 377 -7.40 -10.00 -0.54
C ALA A 377 -8.75 -10.18 -1.25
N VAL A 378 -9.09 -11.39 -1.69
CA VAL A 378 -10.34 -11.69 -2.41
C VAL A 378 -11.49 -12.06 -1.48
N LEU A 379 -11.20 -12.43 -0.23
CA LEU A 379 -12.19 -12.80 0.76
C LEU A 379 -13.31 -11.75 0.95
N PRO A 380 -13.03 -10.43 1.02
CA PRO A 380 -14.07 -9.41 1.10
C PRO A 380 -15.01 -9.40 -0.13
N ILE A 381 -14.48 -9.68 -1.33
CA ILE A 381 -15.24 -9.72 -2.58
C ILE A 381 -16.16 -10.96 -2.60
N ILE A 382 -15.66 -12.10 -2.11
CA ILE A 382 -16.46 -13.34 -1.97
C ILE A 382 -17.56 -13.13 -0.92
N MET A 383 -17.26 -12.46 0.19
CA MET A 383 -18.29 -12.15 1.19
C MET A 383 -19.36 -11.21 0.63
N GLN A 384 -18.99 -10.23 -0.20
CA GLN A 384 -19.94 -9.37 -0.90
C GLN A 384 -20.83 -10.15 -1.85
N SER A 385 -20.32 -11.14 -2.59
CA SER A 385 -21.15 -11.92 -3.52
C SER A 385 -22.19 -12.80 -2.81
N VAL A 386 -21.88 -13.27 -1.60
CA VAL A 386 -22.79 -14.09 -0.79
C VAL A 386 -23.79 -13.23 -0.02
N THR A 387 -23.34 -12.10 0.54
CA THR A 387 -24.19 -11.23 1.40
C THR A 387 -24.95 -10.15 0.62
N GLY A 388 -24.51 -9.83 -0.59
CA GLY A 388 -25.05 -8.72 -1.40
C GLY A 388 -24.62 -7.33 -0.90
N ILE A 389 -23.84 -7.23 0.16
CA ILE A 389 -23.52 -5.95 0.83
C ILE A 389 -22.19 -5.41 0.31
N GLN A 390 -22.25 -4.36 -0.51
CA GLN A 390 -21.06 -3.76 -1.13
C GLN A 390 -20.13 -3.07 -0.12
N THR A 391 -20.69 -2.53 0.98
CA THR A 391 -19.92 -1.87 2.03
C THR A 391 -18.97 -2.83 2.74
N LEU A 392 -19.29 -4.13 2.75
CA LEU A 392 -18.48 -5.18 3.36
C LEU A 392 -17.15 -5.40 2.64
N ALA A 393 -17.16 -5.36 1.30
CA ALA A 393 -15.95 -5.55 0.50
C ALA A 393 -14.97 -4.38 0.66
N LEU A 394 -15.50 -3.15 0.65
CA LEU A 394 -14.69 -1.95 0.87
C LEU A 394 -14.08 -1.94 2.28
N GLY A 395 -14.87 -2.30 3.29
CA GLY A 395 -14.40 -2.42 4.68
C GLY A 395 -13.34 -3.50 4.88
N GLY A 396 -13.48 -4.66 4.23
CA GLY A 396 -12.50 -5.75 4.33
C GLY A 396 -11.14 -5.37 3.74
N THR A 397 -11.10 -4.78 2.54
CA THR A 397 -9.85 -4.30 1.94
C THR A 397 -9.21 -3.19 2.78
N ALA A 398 -10.02 -2.27 3.31
CA ALA A 398 -9.57 -1.19 4.17
C ALA A 398 -8.94 -1.73 5.47
N LEU A 399 -9.56 -2.75 6.08
CA LEU A 399 -9.06 -3.42 7.28
C LEU A 399 -7.70 -4.09 7.03
N LEU A 400 -7.52 -4.77 5.90
CA LEU A 400 -6.25 -5.41 5.55
C LEU A 400 -5.10 -4.40 5.47
N ILE A 401 -5.35 -3.26 4.84
CA ILE A 401 -4.37 -2.17 4.75
C ILE A 401 -4.06 -1.65 6.15
N VAL A 402 -5.09 -1.39 6.96
CA VAL A 402 -4.95 -0.85 8.32
C VAL A 402 -4.10 -1.75 9.22
N VAL A 403 -4.45 -3.04 9.33
CA VAL A 403 -3.74 -4.00 10.19
C VAL A 403 -2.28 -4.08 9.77
N SER A 404 -2.03 -4.17 8.47
CA SER A 404 -0.68 -4.42 7.97
C SER A 404 0.22 -3.18 8.09
N VAL A 405 -0.33 -1.95 7.97
CA VAL A 405 0.40 -0.71 8.23
C VAL A 405 0.71 -0.54 9.72
N ILE A 406 -0.22 -0.89 10.61
CA ILE A 406 0.01 -0.87 12.06
C ILE A 406 1.14 -1.84 12.43
N LEU A 407 1.16 -3.06 11.86
CA LEU A 407 2.21 -4.03 12.11
C LEU A 407 3.59 -3.53 11.63
N ASP A 408 3.67 -2.89 10.45
CA ASP A 408 4.95 -2.31 9.97
C ASP A 408 5.42 -1.15 10.87
N LEU A 409 4.49 -0.28 11.29
CA LEU A 409 4.79 0.81 12.21
C LEU A 409 5.33 0.28 13.55
N ALA A 410 4.63 -0.69 14.15
CA ALA A 410 5.02 -1.31 15.41
C ALA A 410 6.42 -1.93 15.32
N ARG A 411 6.73 -2.63 14.22
CA ARG A 411 8.04 -3.25 13.99
C ARG A 411 9.16 -2.23 13.85
N ARG A 412 8.92 -1.12 13.17
CA ARG A 412 9.92 -0.07 13.01
C ARG A 412 10.21 0.64 14.33
N ILE A 413 9.19 0.84 15.16
CA ILE A 413 9.35 1.36 16.51
C ILE A 413 10.16 0.37 17.35
N ASP A 414 9.83 -0.92 17.32
CA ASP A 414 10.57 -1.97 18.03
C ASP A 414 12.05 -2.02 17.61
N ALA A 415 12.33 -1.92 16.31
CA ALA A 415 13.70 -1.87 15.79
C ALA A 415 14.47 -0.66 16.32
N GLN A 416 13.86 0.53 16.34
CA GLN A 416 14.50 1.74 16.87
C GLN A 416 14.75 1.67 18.38
N LEU A 417 13.81 1.10 19.15
CA LEU A 417 14.00 0.87 20.59
C LEU A 417 15.14 -0.11 20.85
N SER A 418 15.21 -1.21 20.08
CA SER A 418 16.25 -2.23 20.26
C SER A 418 17.67 -1.71 20.02
N ILE A 419 17.88 -0.82 19.03
CA ILE A 419 19.19 -0.20 18.75
C ILE A 419 19.70 0.63 19.93
N ARG A 420 18.80 1.13 20.78
CA ARG A 420 19.14 1.99 21.91
C ARG A 420 19.36 1.24 23.22
N GLU A 421 18.84 0.02 23.33
CA GLU A 421 19.13 -0.89 24.44
C GLU A 421 20.52 -1.53 24.32
N TYR A 422 21.09 -1.55 23.12
CA TYR A 422 22.48 -1.86 22.83
C TYR A 422 23.35 -0.60 22.93
#